data_AF-A0A932HXH0-F1
#
_entry.id   AF-A0A932HXH0-F1
#
_cell.length_a   1.000
_cell.length_b   1.000
_cell.length_c   1.000
_cell.angle_alpha   90.00
_cell.angle_beta   90.00
_cell.angle_gamma   90.00
#
_symmetry.space_group_name_H-M   'P 1'
#
loop_
_entity.id
_entity.type
_entity.pdbx_description
1 polymer ?
#
loop_
_entity_poly.entity_id
_entity_poly.type
_entity_poly.pdbx_seq_one_letter_code
_entity_poly.pdbx_strand_id
1 'polypeptide(L)'
;MDVNEWQSRLENTFPIRPSPRLEAIIRREEEYALYVNSTYHGYRVFAESFFDFYLETLQKVGQYMQEHGIPREFPMYQSIALLYAINYRSLRAAENLLLCGYPLGGYSLFRDIKDRAIFLAAIVNGYTSLWSLFGFLDIAAAADRSPLSLEEYRRIRNRRKKEERKVFELMTGEKSGLAEPDVNELKSWEELFHEEVHSSRLTFFGEGGRWLMGKGPFPIGPVPDDSSIAMYMNRSYEIRWMLLRMLPYLQVAEDEFGGEWTKKWQILDESFRFVHSNSKEPGKALADAIVALIEHKFSFSPSLKYTECDG
;
A
#
# COMPACT_ATOMS: atom_id res chain seq x y z
N MET A 1 -25.48 -6.92 -34.85
CA MET A 1 -25.89 -6.80 -33.45
C MET A 1 -25.29 -5.53 -32.90
N ASP A 2 -26.13 -4.56 -32.60
CA ASP A 2 -25.70 -3.32 -31.95
C ASP A 2 -25.68 -3.48 -30.42
N VAL A 3 -25.20 -2.45 -29.72
CA VAL A 3 -25.06 -2.47 -28.25
C VAL A 3 -26.43 -2.62 -27.57
N ASN A 4 -27.48 -2.01 -28.11
CA ASN A 4 -28.81 -2.00 -27.51
C ASN A 4 -29.49 -3.37 -27.65
N GLU A 5 -29.34 -4.01 -28.82
CA GLU A 5 -29.79 -5.38 -29.06
C GLU A 5 -29.07 -6.37 -28.13
N TRP A 6 -27.74 -6.21 -27.95
CA TRP A 6 -26.97 -7.03 -27.02
C TRP A 6 -27.39 -6.81 -25.55
N GLN A 7 -27.58 -5.56 -25.10
CA GLN A 7 -28.06 -5.24 -23.75
C GLN A 7 -29.46 -5.79 -23.48
N SER A 8 -30.37 -5.61 -24.43
CA SER A 8 -31.75 -6.11 -24.32
C SER A 8 -31.78 -7.63 -24.17
N ARG A 9 -30.89 -8.36 -24.88
CA ARG A 9 -30.74 -9.81 -24.70
C ARG A 9 -30.29 -10.17 -23.28
N LEU A 10 -29.37 -9.40 -22.68
CA LEU A 10 -28.94 -9.62 -21.29
C LEU A 10 -30.04 -9.31 -20.28
N GLU A 11 -30.79 -8.23 -20.45
CA GLU A 11 -31.89 -7.86 -19.56
C GLU A 11 -33.04 -8.85 -19.63
N ASN A 12 -33.42 -9.29 -20.83
CA ASN A 12 -34.46 -10.29 -21.01
C ASN A 12 -34.06 -11.67 -20.46
N THR A 13 -32.77 -12.03 -20.56
CA THR A 13 -32.25 -13.32 -20.07
C THR A 13 -32.01 -13.32 -18.57
N PHE A 14 -31.57 -12.19 -18.00
CA PHE A 14 -31.26 -12.00 -16.58
C PHE A 14 -32.10 -10.84 -16.00
N PRO A 15 -33.43 -11.02 -15.86
CA PRO A 15 -34.37 -9.92 -15.61
C PRO A 15 -34.37 -9.41 -14.16
N ILE A 16 -33.92 -10.21 -13.20
CA ILE A 16 -33.90 -9.83 -11.78
C ILE A 16 -32.54 -9.24 -11.42
N ARG A 17 -32.53 -7.98 -10.99
CA ARG A 17 -31.31 -7.23 -10.63
C ARG A 17 -31.48 -6.45 -9.31
N PRO A 18 -30.54 -6.59 -8.35
CA PRO A 18 -29.50 -7.62 -8.31
C PRO A 18 -30.14 -9.02 -8.33
N SER A 19 -29.45 -10.00 -8.91
CA SER A 19 -29.93 -11.39 -8.85
C SER A 19 -30.06 -11.80 -7.38
N PRO A 20 -31.11 -12.53 -6.97
CA PRO A 20 -31.26 -12.96 -5.57
C PRO A 20 -30.06 -13.79 -5.08
N ARG A 21 -29.38 -14.47 -6.00
CA ARG A 21 -28.13 -15.19 -5.70
C ARG A 21 -26.97 -14.26 -5.37
N LEU A 22 -26.89 -13.13 -6.06
CA LEU A 22 -25.87 -12.10 -5.81
C LEU A 22 -26.19 -11.31 -4.54
N GLU A 23 -27.46 -11.00 -4.30
CA GLU A 23 -27.92 -10.34 -3.07
C GLU A 23 -27.55 -11.15 -1.82
N ALA A 24 -27.66 -12.48 -1.88
CA ALA A 24 -27.20 -13.35 -0.80
C ALA A 24 -25.69 -13.28 -0.54
N ILE A 25 -24.87 -12.97 -1.56
CA ILE A 25 -23.43 -12.76 -1.39
C ILE A 25 -23.17 -11.38 -0.80
N ILE A 26 -23.80 -10.32 -1.33
CA ILE A 26 -23.68 -8.95 -0.81
C ILE A 26 -24.02 -8.89 0.68
N ARG A 27 -25.10 -9.55 1.11
CA ARG A 27 -25.46 -9.61 2.54
C ARG A 27 -24.37 -10.29 3.38
N ARG A 28 -23.70 -11.32 2.84
CA ARG A 28 -22.58 -11.97 3.54
C ARG A 28 -21.35 -11.06 3.63
N GLU A 29 -21.10 -10.22 2.64
CA GLU A 29 -20.06 -9.19 2.69
C GLU A 29 -20.37 -8.16 3.81
N GLU A 30 -21.63 -7.73 3.94
CA GLU A 30 -22.07 -6.85 5.03
C GLU A 30 -21.95 -7.50 6.41
N GLU A 31 -22.38 -8.76 6.55
CA GLU A 31 -22.23 -9.56 7.78
C GLU A 31 -20.74 -9.72 8.16
N TYR A 32 -19.87 -9.94 7.17
CA TYR A 32 -18.42 -10.00 7.36
C TYR A 32 -17.86 -8.67 7.87
N ALA A 33 -18.26 -7.54 7.27
CA ALA A 33 -17.83 -6.22 7.71
C ALA A 33 -18.18 -5.97 9.18
N LEU A 34 -19.40 -6.35 9.59
CA LEU A 34 -19.85 -6.26 10.99
C LEU A 34 -19.02 -7.15 11.92
N TYR A 35 -18.68 -8.37 11.49
CA TYR A 35 -17.76 -9.24 12.23
C TYR A 35 -16.40 -8.58 12.43
N VAL A 36 -15.77 -8.07 11.36
CA VAL A 36 -14.46 -7.41 11.47
C VAL A 36 -14.53 -6.21 12.40
N ASN A 37 -15.58 -5.39 12.27
CA ASN A 37 -15.75 -4.19 13.06
C ASN A 37 -15.92 -4.47 14.56
N SER A 38 -16.63 -5.54 14.91
CA SER A 38 -16.87 -5.93 16.30
C SER A 38 -15.71 -6.71 16.91
N THR A 39 -15.15 -7.68 16.18
CA THR A 39 -14.07 -8.57 16.67
C THR A 39 -12.72 -7.86 16.72
N TYR A 40 -12.40 -7.02 15.74
CA TYR A 40 -11.11 -6.34 15.60
C TYR A 40 -11.24 -4.83 15.79
N HIS A 41 -12.03 -4.40 16.77
CA HIS A 41 -12.29 -2.98 17.04
C HIS A 41 -11.01 -2.13 17.17
N GLY A 42 -9.99 -2.64 17.88
CA GLY A 42 -8.71 -1.94 18.02
C GLY A 42 -8.02 -1.64 16.68
N TYR A 43 -8.05 -2.62 15.76
CA TYR A 43 -7.57 -2.41 14.40
C TYR A 43 -8.39 -1.38 13.63
N ARG A 44 -9.72 -1.40 13.77
CA ARG A 44 -10.61 -0.43 13.11
C ARG A 44 -10.32 1.01 13.51
N VAL A 45 -10.29 1.27 14.82
CA VAL A 45 -10.01 2.60 15.37
C VAL A 45 -8.67 3.11 14.84
N PHE A 46 -7.67 2.23 14.85
CA PHE A 46 -6.34 2.54 14.36
C PHE A 46 -6.33 2.84 12.85
N ALA A 47 -6.95 1.97 12.04
CA ALA A 47 -7.05 2.11 10.60
C ALA A 47 -7.74 3.40 10.17
N GLU A 48 -8.87 3.71 10.80
CA GLU A 48 -9.67 4.89 10.52
C GLU A 48 -8.92 6.17 10.90
N SER A 49 -8.26 6.17 12.07
CA SER A 49 -7.41 7.31 12.50
C SER A 49 -6.28 7.59 11.51
N PHE A 50 -5.62 6.53 11.02
CA PHE A 50 -4.59 6.67 10.00
C PHE A 50 -5.15 7.20 8.67
N PHE A 51 -6.29 6.67 8.20
CA PHE A 51 -6.89 7.11 6.94
C PHE A 51 -7.35 8.55 6.99
N ASP A 52 -8.00 8.97 8.08
CA ASP A 52 -8.43 10.34 8.30
C ASP A 52 -7.22 11.29 8.28
N PHE A 53 -6.16 10.96 9.02
CA PHE A 53 -4.93 11.75 9.06
C PHE A 53 -4.21 11.82 7.70
N TYR A 54 -4.13 10.72 6.96
CA TYR A 54 -3.56 10.71 5.62
C TYR A 54 -4.38 11.62 4.68
N LEU A 55 -5.71 11.51 4.72
CA LEU A 55 -6.59 12.32 3.89
C LEU A 55 -6.47 13.82 4.22
N GLU A 56 -6.45 14.17 5.51
CA GLU A 56 -6.18 15.53 5.99
C GLU A 56 -4.86 16.06 5.43
N THR A 57 -3.81 15.24 5.43
CA THR A 57 -2.50 15.60 4.87
C THR A 57 -2.59 15.90 3.37
N LEU A 58 -3.27 15.06 2.60
CA LEU A 58 -3.48 15.29 1.16
C LEU A 58 -4.31 16.53 0.88
N GLN A 59 -5.31 16.82 1.73
CA GLN A 59 -6.13 18.03 1.61
C GLN A 59 -5.30 19.29 1.86
N LYS A 60 -4.43 19.29 2.87
CA LYS A 60 -3.46 20.38 3.12
C LYS A 60 -2.56 20.63 1.92
N VAL A 61 -2.02 19.56 1.31
CA VAL A 61 -1.21 19.66 0.08
C VAL A 61 -2.01 20.24 -1.09
N GLY A 62 -3.25 19.78 -1.27
CA GLY A 62 -4.16 20.28 -2.30
C GLY A 62 -4.49 21.77 -2.11
N GLN A 63 -4.78 22.18 -0.89
CA GLN A 63 -5.03 23.57 -0.53
C GLN A 63 -3.81 24.45 -0.79
N TYR A 64 -2.62 24.01 -0.35
CA TYR A 64 -1.37 24.71 -0.60
C TYR A 64 -1.16 24.98 -2.10
N MET A 65 -1.33 23.94 -2.94
CA MET A 65 -1.17 24.09 -4.40
C MET A 65 -2.23 24.98 -5.05
N GLN A 66 -3.44 25.06 -4.48
CA GLN A 66 -4.49 25.98 -4.95
C GLN A 66 -4.17 27.43 -4.61
N GLU A 67 -3.63 27.68 -3.41
CA GLU A 67 -3.32 29.03 -2.90
C GLU A 67 -2.02 29.59 -3.48
N HIS A 68 -0.97 28.77 -3.58
CA HIS A 68 0.39 29.20 -3.93
C HIS A 68 0.83 28.75 -5.34
N GLY A 69 0.05 27.88 -5.99
CA GLY A 69 0.46 27.21 -7.22
C GLY A 69 1.42 26.05 -6.96
N ILE A 70 1.95 25.47 -8.05
CA ILE A 70 2.99 24.44 -7.97
C ILE A 70 4.32 25.13 -7.65
N PRO A 71 5.06 24.71 -6.60
CA PRO A 71 6.39 25.26 -6.30
C PRO A 71 7.31 25.12 -7.52
N ARG A 72 7.83 26.24 -8.03
CA ARG A 72 8.63 26.26 -9.28
C ARG A 72 10.05 25.77 -9.06
N GLU A 73 10.55 25.94 -7.84
CA GLU A 73 11.80 25.41 -7.34
C GLU A 73 11.80 23.88 -7.20
N PHE A 74 10.63 23.26 -7.23
CA PHE A 74 10.43 21.81 -7.10
C PHE A 74 9.61 21.23 -8.27
N PRO A 75 10.19 21.12 -9.48
CA PRO A 75 9.52 20.59 -10.67
C PRO A 75 8.77 19.26 -10.48
N MET A 76 9.24 18.41 -9.58
CA MET A 76 8.70 17.07 -9.35
C MET A 76 7.70 16.99 -8.19
N TYR A 77 7.44 18.10 -7.48
CA TYR A 77 6.55 18.12 -6.34
C TYR A 77 5.13 17.61 -6.67
N GLN A 78 4.57 18.03 -7.80
CA GLN A 78 3.24 17.57 -8.25
C GLN A 78 3.21 16.05 -8.49
N SER A 79 4.29 15.49 -9.05
CA SER A 79 4.40 14.05 -9.30
C SER A 79 4.45 13.27 -7.99
N ILE A 80 5.15 13.81 -7.00
CA ILE A 80 5.23 13.23 -5.65
C ILE A 80 3.87 13.29 -4.97
N ALA A 81 3.20 14.44 -4.96
CA ALA A 81 1.84 14.57 -4.41
C ALA A 81 0.86 13.56 -5.04
N LEU A 82 0.95 13.35 -6.37
CA LEU A 82 0.15 12.35 -7.06
C LEU A 82 0.46 10.92 -6.60
N LEU A 83 1.74 10.57 -6.38
CA LEU A 83 2.11 9.26 -5.85
C LEU A 83 1.51 9.00 -4.46
N TYR A 84 1.50 9.99 -3.56
CA TYR A 84 0.83 9.86 -2.26
C TYR A 84 -0.68 9.68 -2.40
N ALA A 85 -1.33 10.40 -3.32
CA ALA A 85 -2.76 10.22 -3.60
C ALA A 85 -3.07 8.82 -4.16
N ILE A 86 -2.21 8.29 -5.04
CA ILE A 86 -2.32 6.93 -5.56
C ILE A 86 -2.18 5.91 -4.42
N ASN A 87 -1.18 6.08 -3.54
CA ASN A 87 -1.00 5.20 -2.38
C ASN A 87 -2.22 5.21 -1.45
N TYR A 88 -2.78 6.39 -1.15
CA TYR A 88 -4.01 6.50 -0.36
C TYR A 88 -5.17 5.73 -0.99
N ARG A 89 -5.40 5.89 -2.30
CA ARG A 89 -6.48 5.19 -3.01
C ARG A 89 -6.26 3.67 -3.02
N SER A 90 -5.03 3.21 -3.24
CA SER A 90 -4.69 1.79 -3.20
C SER A 90 -4.88 1.20 -1.79
N LEU A 91 -4.48 1.92 -0.74
CA LEU A 91 -4.74 1.51 0.65
C LEU A 91 -6.24 1.43 0.95
N ARG A 92 -7.03 2.42 0.53
CA ARG A 92 -8.49 2.38 0.71
C ARG A 92 -9.13 1.23 -0.05
N ALA A 93 -8.66 0.92 -1.26
CA ALA A 93 -9.12 -0.26 -2.00
C ALA A 93 -8.81 -1.56 -1.26
N ALA A 94 -7.60 -1.70 -0.71
CA ALA A 94 -7.22 -2.86 0.10
C ALA A 94 -8.12 -3.01 1.34
N GLU A 95 -8.43 -1.90 2.02
CA GLU A 95 -9.31 -1.89 3.19
C GLU A 95 -10.75 -2.27 2.84
N ASN A 96 -11.26 -1.78 1.70
CA ASN A 96 -12.59 -2.17 1.25
C ASN A 96 -12.65 -3.67 0.92
N LEU A 97 -11.60 -4.24 0.35
CA LEU A 97 -11.52 -5.69 0.14
C LEU A 97 -11.53 -6.48 1.44
N LEU A 98 -10.82 -6.03 2.48
CA LEU A 98 -10.94 -6.62 3.82
C LEU A 98 -12.40 -6.57 4.28
N LEU A 99 -13.04 -5.40 4.25
CA LEU A 99 -14.40 -5.22 4.79
C LEU A 99 -15.45 -6.00 4.00
N CYS A 100 -15.25 -6.22 2.69
CA CYS A 100 -16.10 -7.10 1.88
C CYS A 100 -15.78 -8.59 2.04
N GLY A 101 -14.83 -8.97 2.89
CA GLY A 101 -14.52 -10.37 3.16
C GLY A 101 -13.52 -11.03 2.22
N TYR A 102 -12.69 -10.23 1.57
CA TYR A 102 -11.59 -10.65 0.69
C TYR A 102 -10.23 -10.19 1.24
N PRO A 103 -9.85 -10.56 2.48
CA PRO A 103 -8.63 -10.09 3.12
C PRO A 103 -7.38 -10.39 2.29
N LEU A 104 -7.27 -11.56 1.65
CA LEU A 104 -6.09 -11.92 0.85
C LEU A 104 -6.04 -11.20 -0.52
N GLY A 105 -7.20 -10.82 -1.05
CA GLY A 105 -7.29 -9.89 -2.18
C GLY A 105 -6.77 -8.50 -1.81
N GLY A 106 -7.17 -7.99 -0.64
CA GLY A 106 -6.63 -6.75 -0.08
C GLY A 106 -5.14 -6.84 0.24
N TYR A 107 -4.71 -7.98 0.79
CA TYR A 107 -3.32 -8.30 1.11
C TYR A 107 -2.48 -8.17 -0.15
N SER A 108 -2.90 -8.76 -1.26
CA SER A 108 -2.17 -8.71 -2.53
C SER A 108 -1.91 -7.27 -3.04
N LEU A 109 -2.83 -6.33 -2.79
CA LEU A 109 -2.64 -4.92 -3.18
C LEU A 109 -1.52 -4.23 -2.41
N PHE A 110 -1.14 -4.72 -1.23
CA PHE A 110 -0.06 -4.15 -0.44
C PHE A 110 1.31 -4.22 -1.13
N ARG A 111 1.45 -5.01 -2.20
CA ARG A 111 2.71 -5.15 -2.93
C ARG A 111 3.16 -3.86 -3.53
N ASP A 112 2.30 -3.34 -4.40
CA ASP A 112 2.59 -2.11 -5.12
C ASP A 112 2.68 -0.93 -4.14
N ILE A 113 1.92 -0.98 -3.04
CA ILE A 113 1.94 0.06 -2.01
C ILE A 113 3.28 0.05 -1.25
N LYS A 114 3.76 -1.13 -0.83
CA LYS A 114 5.04 -1.30 -0.16
C LYS A 114 6.21 -0.91 -1.06
N ASP A 115 6.23 -1.39 -2.31
CA ASP A 115 7.26 -1.04 -3.28
C ASP A 115 7.35 0.48 -3.45
N ARG A 116 6.20 1.17 -3.59
CA ARG A 116 6.17 2.64 -3.67
C ARG A 116 6.63 3.32 -2.38
N ALA A 117 6.28 2.80 -1.21
CA ALA A 117 6.75 3.34 0.07
C ALA A 117 8.29 3.22 0.20
N ILE A 118 8.85 2.07 -0.18
CA ILE A 118 10.30 1.83 -0.22
C ILE A 118 10.97 2.77 -1.22
N PHE A 119 10.41 2.95 -2.42
CA PHE A 119 10.94 3.85 -3.44
C PHE A 119 10.93 5.30 -2.98
N LEU A 120 9.84 5.77 -2.36
CA LEU A 120 9.77 7.11 -1.79
C LEU A 120 10.82 7.29 -0.69
N ALA A 121 10.95 6.35 0.23
CA ALA A 121 11.97 6.42 1.27
C ALA A 121 13.39 6.37 0.70
N ALA A 122 13.65 5.60 -0.35
CA ALA A 122 14.94 5.57 -1.02
C ALA A 122 15.29 6.91 -1.69
N ILE A 123 14.29 7.62 -2.23
CA ILE A 123 14.47 9.00 -2.73
C ILE A 123 14.87 9.92 -1.58
N VAL A 124 14.15 9.89 -0.45
CA VAL A 124 14.44 10.76 0.69
C VAL A 124 15.80 10.45 1.33
N ASN A 125 16.22 9.19 1.35
CA ASN A 125 17.55 8.77 1.79
C ASN A 125 18.66 9.10 0.77
N GLY A 126 18.35 9.68 -0.39
CA GLY A 126 19.33 10.02 -1.43
C GLY A 126 19.93 8.81 -2.15
N TYR A 127 19.30 7.64 -2.08
CA TYR A 127 19.79 6.43 -2.78
C TYR A 127 19.45 6.43 -4.27
N THR A 128 18.43 7.18 -4.66
CA THR A 128 17.93 7.32 -6.03
C THR A 128 17.18 8.65 -6.17
N SER A 129 16.78 8.98 -7.39
CA SER A 129 15.88 10.09 -7.70
C SER A 129 14.57 9.59 -8.32
N LEU A 130 13.57 10.47 -8.35
CA LEU A 130 12.33 10.22 -9.06
C LEU A 130 12.58 10.03 -10.57
N TRP A 131 13.56 10.74 -11.12
CA TRP A 131 13.98 10.63 -12.51
C TRP A 131 14.49 9.22 -12.85
N SER A 132 15.35 8.66 -12.00
CA SER A 132 15.92 7.32 -12.20
C SER A 132 14.88 6.21 -12.03
N LEU A 133 13.97 6.34 -11.06
CA LEU A 133 12.93 5.34 -10.79
C LEU A 133 11.78 5.33 -11.78
N PHE A 134 11.38 6.49 -12.31
CA PHE A 134 10.23 6.58 -13.22
C PHE A 134 10.64 6.76 -14.68
N GLY A 135 11.94 6.95 -14.96
CA GLY A 135 12.47 7.12 -16.30
C GLY A 135 12.03 8.44 -16.94
N PHE A 136 11.66 9.45 -16.13
CA PHE A 136 11.12 10.72 -16.62
C PHE A 136 12.11 11.46 -17.53
N LEU A 137 13.42 11.28 -17.37
CA LEU A 137 14.44 11.88 -18.25
C LEU A 137 14.29 11.37 -19.69
N ASP A 138 13.94 10.10 -19.85
CA ASP A 138 13.72 9.48 -21.15
C ASP A 138 12.31 9.76 -21.70
N ILE A 139 11.30 9.92 -20.83
CA ILE A 139 9.91 10.19 -21.22
C ILE A 139 9.72 11.66 -21.59
N ALA A 140 10.30 12.60 -20.84
CA ALA A 140 10.27 14.03 -21.16
C ALA A 140 11.01 14.32 -22.48
N ALA A 141 12.13 13.64 -22.72
CA ALA A 141 12.83 13.68 -24.01
C ALA A 141 12.02 13.06 -25.17
N ALA A 142 11.04 12.20 -24.86
CA ALA A 142 10.17 11.55 -25.82
C ALA A 142 8.77 12.18 -25.91
N ALA A 143 8.39 13.12 -25.04
CA ALA A 143 7.07 13.74 -25.03
C ALA A 143 6.79 14.51 -26.34
N ASP A 144 7.85 15.03 -26.98
CA ASP A 144 7.77 15.68 -28.28
C ASP A 144 7.86 14.69 -29.47
N ARG A 145 8.02 13.39 -29.22
CA ARG A 145 8.18 12.34 -30.25
C ARG A 145 7.12 11.25 -30.04
N SER A 146 6.09 11.26 -30.90
CA SER A 146 5.15 10.13 -31.11
C SER A 146 5.85 8.75 -31.08
N PRO A 147 5.10 7.69 -30.74
CA PRO A 147 5.42 6.73 -29.66
C PRO A 147 6.83 6.16 -29.68
N LEU A 148 7.39 5.96 -28.47
CA LEU A 148 8.64 5.25 -28.22
C LEU A 148 8.72 3.95 -29.03
N SER A 149 9.86 3.71 -29.67
CA SER A 149 10.12 2.40 -30.29
C SER A 149 10.15 1.30 -29.23
N LEU A 150 9.87 0.06 -29.64
CA LEU A 150 9.92 -1.10 -28.75
C LEU A 150 11.32 -1.29 -28.11
N GLU A 151 12.38 -0.93 -28.84
CA GLU A 151 13.76 -1.00 -28.34
C GLU A 151 14.02 0.05 -27.26
N GLU A 152 13.59 1.30 -27.47
CA GLU A 152 13.70 2.36 -26.48
C GLU A 152 12.90 2.03 -25.22
N TYR A 153 11.68 1.52 -25.38
CA TYR A 153 10.86 1.06 -24.26
C TYR A 153 11.56 -0.04 -23.45
N ARG A 154 12.16 -1.04 -24.13
CA ARG A 154 12.93 -2.10 -23.46
C ARG A 154 14.14 -1.55 -22.71
N ARG A 155 14.86 -0.59 -23.29
CA ARG A 155 16.02 0.06 -22.66
C ARG A 155 15.62 0.84 -21.40
N ILE A 156 14.55 1.62 -21.46
CA ILE A 156 14.00 2.36 -20.30
C ILE A 156 13.56 1.38 -19.22
N ARG A 157 12.80 0.34 -19.58
CA ARG A 157 12.35 -0.70 -18.66
C ARG A 157 13.52 -1.41 -17.96
N ASN A 158 14.59 -1.75 -18.69
CA ASN A 158 15.75 -2.44 -18.13
C ASN A 158 16.55 -1.54 -17.17
N ARG A 159 16.72 -0.26 -17.50
CA ARG A 159 17.33 0.71 -16.58
C ARG A 159 16.51 0.84 -15.30
N ARG A 160 15.18 0.99 -15.43
CA ARG A 160 14.27 1.06 -14.29
C ARG A 160 14.39 -0.17 -13.38
N LYS A 161 14.35 -1.37 -13.95
CA LYS A 161 14.52 -2.62 -13.18
C LYS A 161 15.86 -2.70 -12.46
N LYS A 162 16.94 -2.16 -13.06
CA LYS A 162 18.25 -2.11 -12.41
C LYS A 162 18.23 -1.17 -11.21
N GLU A 163 17.59 -0.01 -11.33
CA GLU A 163 17.44 0.94 -10.23
C GLU A 163 16.53 0.39 -9.12
N GLU A 164 15.38 -0.20 -9.47
CA GLU A 164 14.49 -0.87 -8.53
C GLU A 164 15.26 -1.93 -7.69
N ARG A 165 16.08 -2.77 -8.34
CA ARG A 165 16.91 -3.77 -7.64
C ARG A 165 17.93 -3.14 -6.71
N LYS A 166 18.64 -2.10 -7.16
CA LYS A 166 19.60 -1.35 -6.32
C LYS A 166 18.89 -0.79 -5.09
N VAL A 167 17.70 -0.22 -5.26
CA VAL A 167 16.91 0.31 -4.15
C VAL A 167 16.55 -0.79 -3.15
N PHE A 168 16.04 -1.94 -3.60
CA PHE A 168 15.74 -3.05 -2.68
C PHE A 168 16.99 -3.54 -1.94
N GLU A 169 18.14 -3.66 -2.61
CA GLU A 169 19.41 -4.04 -1.94
C GLU A 169 19.79 -3.04 -0.83
N LEU A 170 19.60 -1.74 -1.06
CA LEU A 170 19.95 -0.66 -0.13
C LEU A 170 18.89 -0.39 0.95
N MET A 171 17.64 -0.80 0.74
CA MET A 171 16.54 -0.53 1.67
C MET A 171 16.26 -1.72 2.58
N THR A 172 16.16 -2.93 2.02
CA THR A 172 15.74 -4.13 2.77
C THR A 172 16.68 -5.33 2.59
N GLY A 173 17.61 -5.27 1.64
CA GLY A 173 18.55 -6.35 1.36
C GLY A 173 19.84 -6.29 2.18
N GLU A 174 20.83 -7.10 1.78
CA GLU A 174 22.12 -7.24 2.47
C GLU A 174 22.93 -5.94 2.56
N LYS A 175 22.69 -4.98 1.66
CA LYS A 175 23.36 -3.67 1.66
C LYS A 175 22.57 -2.59 2.42
N SER A 176 21.50 -2.98 3.11
CA SER A 176 20.67 -2.06 3.88
C SER A 176 21.36 -1.54 5.15
N GLY A 177 22.32 -2.28 5.69
CA GLY A 177 22.89 -1.98 7.01
C GLY A 177 22.01 -2.46 8.17
N LEU A 178 20.89 -3.15 7.89
CA LEU A 178 20.14 -3.91 8.89
C LEU A 178 20.94 -5.15 9.32
N ALA A 179 20.63 -5.68 10.51
CA ALA A 179 21.25 -6.91 10.97
C ALA A 179 20.81 -8.08 10.09
N GLU A 180 21.70 -9.06 9.86
CA GLU A 180 21.40 -10.23 9.04
C GLU A 180 20.13 -11.00 9.48
N PRO A 181 19.85 -11.19 10.79
CA PRO A 181 18.59 -11.80 11.22
C PRO A 181 17.36 -11.01 10.77
N ASP A 182 17.39 -9.67 10.83
CA ASP A 182 16.28 -8.83 10.42
C ASP A 182 16.05 -8.92 8.91
N VAL A 183 17.14 -8.91 8.12
CA VAL A 183 17.06 -9.07 6.65
C VAL A 183 16.43 -10.42 6.29
N ASN A 184 16.81 -11.49 6.99
CA ASN A 184 16.27 -12.83 6.75
C ASN A 184 14.77 -12.92 7.11
N GLU A 185 14.36 -12.37 8.25
CA GLU A 185 12.95 -12.33 8.64
C GLU A 185 12.09 -11.53 7.65
N LEU A 186 12.56 -10.34 7.24
CA LEU A 186 11.88 -9.53 6.24
C LEU A 186 11.78 -10.26 4.90
N LYS A 187 12.81 -11.00 4.50
CA LYS A 187 12.82 -11.80 3.27
C LYS A 187 11.80 -12.94 3.34
N SER A 188 11.76 -13.69 4.44
CA SER A 188 10.76 -14.75 4.63
C SER A 188 9.33 -14.20 4.63
N TRP A 189 9.12 -13.03 5.22
CA TRP A 189 7.83 -12.34 5.16
C TRP A 189 7.43 -11.93 3.74
N GLU A 190 8.40 -11.53 2.90
CA GLU A 190 8.14 -11.25 1.49
C GLU A 190 7.95 -12.48 0.62
N GLU A 191 8.55 -13.61 0.95
CA GLU A 191 8.30 -14.87 0.25
C GLU A 191 6.84 -15.30 0.41
N LEU A 192 6.31 -15.28 1.65
CA LEU A 192 4.88 -15.55 1.92
C LEU A 192 3.95 -14.61 1.13
N PHE A 193 4.37 -13.35 1.02
CA PHE A 193 3.64 -12.35 0.28
C PHE A 193 3.65 -12.60 -1.23
N HIS A 194 4.80 -12.99 -1.77
CA HIS A 194 4.97 -13.33 -3.18
C HIS A 194 4.10 -14.52 -3.60
N GLU A 195 3.96 -15.53 -2.73
CA GLU A 195 3.15 -16.71 -3.00
C GLU A 195 1.67 -16.40 -3.21
N GLU A 196 1.13 -15.45 -2.45
CA GLU A 196 -0.26 -15.03 -2.60
C GLU A 196 -0.47 -14.21 -3.87
N VAL A 197 0.39 -13.22 -4.13
CA VAL A 197 0.22 -12.31 -5.27
C VAL A 197 0.29 -13.02 -6.62
N HIS A 198 1.12 -14.06 -6.77
CA HIS A 198 1.34 -14.72 -8.07
C HIS A 198 0.56 -16.01 -8.27
N SER A 199 0.05 -16.63 -7.21
CA SER A 199 -0.57 -17.96 -7.32
C SER A 199 -1.82 -18.12 -6.47
N SER A 200 -2.24 -17.09 -5.72
CA SER A 200 -3.36 -17.12 -4.79
C SER A 200 -3.33 -18.36 -3.89
N ARG A 201 -2.12 -18.80 -3.51
CA ARG A 201 -1.90 -20.07 -2.80
C ARG A 201 -2.54 -20.02 -1.41
N LEU A 202 -2.41 -18.89 -0.71
CA LEU A 202 -2.99 -18.73 0.61
C LEU A 202 -4.52 -18.67 0.50
N THR A 203 -5.07 -18.01 -0.51
CA THR A 203 -6.53 -18.04 -0.76
C THR A 203 -6.99 -19.47 -1.04
N PHE A 204 -6.30 -20.20 -1.94
CA PHE A 204 -6.67 -21.55 -2.32
C PHE A 204 -6.63 -22.53 -1.13
N PHE A 205 -5.57 -22.50 -0.32
CA PHE A 205 -5.43 -23.41 0.81
C PHE A 205 -6.15 -22.92 2.08
N GLY A 206 -6.09 -21.64 2.39
CA GLY A 206 -6.68 -21.04 3.58
C GLY A 206 -8.21 -21.00 3.51
N GLU A 207 -8.76 -20.43 2.43
CA GLU A 207 -10.21 -20.27 2.27
C GLU A 207 -10.86 -21.53 1.64
N GLY A 208 -10.16 -22.20 0.72
CA GLY A 208 -10.64 -23.41 0.03
C GLY A 208 -10.35 -24.73 0.73
N GLY A 209 -9.33 -24.79 1.60
CA GLY A 209 -8.80 -26.04 2.15
C GLY A 209 -9.82 -26.83 2.98
N ARG A 210 -10.68 -26.16 3.75
CA ARG A 210 -11.73 -26.84 4.52
C ARG A 210 -12.69 -27.62 3.62
N TRP A 211 -13.09 -27.04 2.50
CA TRP A 211 -13.96 -27.72 1.54
C TRP A 211 -13.23 -28.87 0.84
N LEU A 212 -11.97 -28.66 0.43
CA LEU A 212 -11.13 -29.71 -0.17
C LEU A 212 -10.97 -30.94 0.75
N MET A 213 -10.96 -30.72 2.07
CA MET A 213 -10.86 -31.77 3.07
C MET A 213 -12.23 -32.36 3.49
N GLY A 214 -13.33 -31.95 2.85
CA GLY A 214 -14.69 -32.39 3.21
C GLY A 214 -15.20 -31.85 4.56
N LYS A 215 -14.57 -30.80 5.09
CA LYS A 215 -14.83 -30.21 6.42
C LYS A 215 -15.59 -28.88 6.37
N GLY A 216 -16.19 -28.53 5.24
CA GLY A 216 -16.93 -27.28 5.08
C GLY A 216 -17.72 -27.19 3.78
N PRO A 217 -18.67 -26.23 3.68
CA PRO A 217 -19.39 -25.96 2.45
C PRO A 217 -18.47 -25.37 1.39
N PHE A 218 -18.88 -25.43 0.12
CA PHE A 218 -18.16 -24.76 -0.96
C PHE A 218 -18.14 -23.24 -0.73
N PRO A 219 -16.97 -22.59 -0.68
CA PRO A 219 -16.85 -21.19 -0.27
C PRO A 219 -17.17 -20.24 -1.44
N ILE A 220 -18.45 -20.06 -1.75
CA ILE A 220 -18.92 -19.15 -2.82
C ILE A 220 -18.85 -17.67 -2.40
N GLY A 221 -19.03 -17.39 -1.11
CA GLY A 221 -19.02 -16.04 -0.55
C GLY A 221 -18.15 -15.98 0.69
N PRO A 222 -17.87 -14.77 1.20
CA PRO A 222 -16.90 -14.57 2.26
C PRO A 222 -17.32 -15.28 3.54
N VAL A 223 -16.34 -15.84 4.24
CA VAL A 223 -16.47 -16.41 5.58
C VAL A 223 -15.32 -15.84 6.40
N PRO A 224 -15.55 -15.39 7.65
CA PRO A 224 -14.47 -15.03 8.54
C PRO A 224 -13.41 -16.13 8.64
N ASP A 225 -12.17 -15.77 8.34
CA ASP A 225 -10.98 -16.59 8.57
C ASP A 225 -9.95 -15.73 9.30
N ASP A 226 -9.76 -16.02 10.58
CA ASP A 226 -8.91 -15.20 11.46
C ASP A 226 -7.45 -15.17 11.00
N SER A 227 -6.98 -16.24 10.34
CA SER A 227 -5.61 -16.31 9.82
C SER A 227 -5.41 -15.32 8.68
N SER A 228 -6.32 -15.32 7.71
CA SER A 228 -6.28 -14.41 6.56
C SER A 228 -6.46 -12.95 6.98
N ILE A 229 -7.33 -12.69 7.96
CA ILE A 229 -7.51 -11.37 8.56
C ILE A 229 -6.24 -10.92 9.28
N ALA A 230 -5.61 -11.80 10.08
CA ALA A 230 -4.37 -11.47 10.77
C ALA A 230 -3.22 -11.17 9.79
N MET A 231 -3.08 -11.94 8.71
CA MET A 231 -2.10 -11.66 7.65
C MET A 231 -2.31 -10.29 7.02
N TYR A 232 -3.56 -9.96 6.68
CA TYR A 232 -3.93 -8.63 6.19
C TYR A 232 -3.55 -7.54 7.18
N MET A 233 -3.96 -7.67 8.45
CA MET A 233 -3.75 -6.66 9.49
C MET A 233 -2.26 -6.42 9.76
N ASN A 234 -1.45 -7.47 9.88
CA ASN A 234 -0.01 -7.35 10.13
C ASN A 234 0.68 -6.58 8.99
N ARG A 235 0.35 -6.92 7.73
CA ARG A 235 0.88 -6.21 6.57
C ARG A 235 0.39 -4.77 6.47
N SER A 236 -0.87 -4.55 6.85
CA SER A 236 -1.49 -3.24 6.91
C SER A 236 -0.77 -2.33 7.92
N TYR A 237 -0.45 -2.84 9.11
CA TYR A 237 0.31 -2.09 10.11
C TYR A 237 1.71 -1.71 9.62
N GLU A 238 2.46 -2.66 9.07
CA GLU A 238 3.79 -2.43 8.50
C GLU A 238 3.79 -1.28 7.48
N ILE A 239 2.93 -1.38 6.47
CA ILE A 239 2.94 -0.45 5.33
C ILE A 239 2.38 0.92 5.70
N ARG A 240 1.34 0.96 6.54
CA ARG A 240 0.81 2.24 7.01
C ARG A 240 1.84 2.96 7.89
N TRP A 241 2.67 2.23 8.64
CA TRP A 241 3.75 2.85 9.40
C TRP A 241 4.82 3.46 8.49
N MET A 242 5.25 2.70 7.46
CA MET A 242 6.16 3.20 6.42
C MET A 242 5.61 4.49 5.80
N LEU A 243 4.33 4.48 5.42
CA LEU A 243 3.70 5.64 4.80
C LEU A 243 3.52 6.81 5.76
N LEU A 244 3.16 6.57 7.02
CA LEU A 244 3.07 7.61 8.06
C LEU A 244 4.40 8.38 8.15
N ARG A 245 5.51 7.64 8.28
CA ARG A 245 6.86 8.21 8.35
C ARG A 245 7.22 9.01 7.10
N MET A 246 6.63 8.67 5.96
CA MET A 246 6.87 9.38 4.70
C MET A 246 6.03 10.65 4.53
N LEU A 247 4.84 10.75 5.15
CA LEU A 247 3.95 11.92 5.01
C LEU A 247 4.61 13.29 5.20
N PRO A 248 5.53 13.52 6.18
CA PRO A 248 6.26 14.77 6.30
C PRO A 248 6.95 15.26 5.02
N TYR A 249 7.38 14.35 4.13
CA TYR A 249 8.05 14.71 2.87
C TYR A 249 7.16 15.51 1.90
N LEU A 250 5.86 15.60 2.16
CA LEU A 250 4.94 16.46 1.42
C LEU A 250 5.01 17.94 1.85
N GLN A 251 5.72 18.28 2.91
CA GLN A 251 5.82 19.68 3.34
C GLN A 251 6.80 20.45 2.47
N VAL A 252 6.42 21.62 1.95
CA VAL A 252 7.31 22.47 1.15
C VAL A 252 8.30 23.24 2.05
N ALA A 253 7.88 23.56 3.27
CA ALA A 253 8.68 24.18 4.32
C ALA A 253 8.56 23.40 5.65
N GLU A 254 9.48 23.65 6.57
CA GLU A 254 9.41 23.05 7.91
C GLU A 254 8.18 23.56 8.65
N ASP A 255 7.44 22.66 9.31
CA ASP A 255 6.20 22.93 10.05
C ASP A 255 5.05 23.51 9.20
N GLU A 256 5.07 23.32 7.87
CA GLU A 256 4.01 23.78 6.95
C GLU A 256 2.63 23.23 7.32
N PHE A 257 2.57 22.00 7.85
CA PHE A 257 1.29 21.40 8.27
C PHE A 257 0.82 21.82 9.67
N GLY A 258 1.71 22.43 10.46
CA GLY A 258 1.48 23.00 11.78
C GLY A 258 1.48 22.00 12.95
N GLY A 259 1.56 22.54 14.18
CA GLY A 259 1.71 21.75 15.41
C GLY A 259 0.62 20.72 15.71
N GLU A 260 -0.64 20.98 15.36
CA GLU A 260 -1.72 19.99 15.54
C GLU A 260 -1.54 18.76 14.64
N TRP A 261 -1.04 18.96 13.41
CA TRP A 261 -0.71 17.86 12.51
C TRP A 261 0.45 17.04 13.07
N THR A 262 1.50 17.71 13.54
CA THR A 262 2.67 17.10 14.19
C THR A 262 2.26 16.24 15.39
N LYS A 263 1.34 16.72 16.22
CA LYS A 263 0.81 15.97 17.37
C LYS A 263 0.07 14.71 16.96
N LYS A 264 -0.82 14.80 15.95
CA LYS A 264 -1.54 13.62 15.42
C LYS A 264 -0.57 12.59 14.82
N TRP A 265 0.44 13.07 14.09
CA TRP A 265 1.50 12.23 13.54
C TRP A 265 2.23 11.44 14.65
N GLN A 266 2.63 12.11 15.73
CA GLN A 266 3.35 11.50 16.86
C GLN A 266 2.51 10.42 17.54
N ILE A 267 1.22 10.69 17.80
CA ILE A 267 0.31 9.72 18.41
C ILE A 267 0.19 8.47 17.53
N LEU A 268 0.04 8.64 16.21
CA LEU A 268 -0.04 7.51 15.29
C LEU A 268 1.28 6.72 15.27
N ASP A 269 2.43 7.41 15.24
CA ASP A 269 3.75 6.79 15.19
C ASP A 269 4.04 5.96 16.45
N GLU A 270 3.76 6.52 17.62
CA GLU A 270 3.83 5.82 18.90
C GLU A 270 2.90 4.61 18.93
N SER A 271 1.70 4.75 18.36
CA SER A 271 0.72 3.67 18.30
C SER A 271 1.17 2.53 17.38
N PHE A 272 1.77 2.83 16.21
CA PHE A 272 2.39 1.80 15.36
C PHE A 272 3.52 1.06 16.06
N ARG A 273 4.40 1.83 16.74
CA ARG A 273 5.51 1.27 17.50
C ARG A 273 4.99 0.37 18.62
N PHE A 274 3.94 0.79 19.32
CA PHE A 274 3.30 0.02 20.38
C PHE A 274 2.75 -1.31 19.86
N VAL A 275 2.05 -1.31 18.73
CA VAL A 275 1.49 -2.55 18.13
C VAL A 275 2.60 -3.55 17.82
N HIS A 276 3.69 -3.13 17.17
CA HIS A 276 4.80 -4.04 16.85
C HIS A 276 5.54 -4.50 18.10
N SER A 277 5.86 -3.59 19.02
CA SER A 277 6.61 -3.90 20.25
C SER A 277 5.88 -4.83 21.22
N ASN A 278 4.54 -4.92 21.12
CA ASN A 278 3.73 -5.80 21.96
C ASN A 278 3.35 -7.12 21.25
N SER A 279 3.96 -7.42 20.10
CA SER A 279 3.73 -8.67 19.40
C SER A 279 4.19 -9.86 20.26
N LYS A 280 3.33 -10.86 20.40
CA LYS A 280 3.64 -12.10 21.14
C LYS A 280 4.32 -13.12 20.22
N GLU A 281 5.02 -14.07 20.82
CA GLU A 281 5.50 -15.26 20.11
C GLU A 281 4.34 -15.98 19.39
N PRO A 282 4.52 -16.49 18.15
CA PRO A 282 5.77 -16.54 17.37
C PRO A 282 6.06 -15.32 16.49
N GLY A 283 5.21 -14.28 16.50
CA GLY A 283 5.33 -13.13 15.59
C GLY A 283 6.38 -12.09 16.00
N LYS A 284 7.13 -12.33 17.08
CA LYS A 284 8.01 -11.33 17.68
C LYS A 284 9.23 -11.01 16.80
N ALA A 285 9.88 -12.01 16.24
CA ALA A 285 11.06 -11.82 15.39
C ALA A 285 10.75 -10.93 14.17
N LEU A 286 9.64 -11.21 13.49
CA LEU A 286 9.18 -10.36 12.38
C LEU A 286 8.84 -8.94 12.84
N ALA A 287 8.18 -8.77 13.99
CA ALA A 287 7.85 -7.46 14.51
C ALA A 287 9.11 -6.64 14.83
N ASP A 288 10.12 -7.27 15.47
CA ASP A 288 11.41 -6.66 15.76
C ASP A 288 12.13 -6.24 14.47
N ALA A 289 12.11 -7.09 13.43
CA ALA A 289 12.70 -6.79 12.13
C ALA A 289 11.98 -5.62 11.41
N ILE A 290 10.65 -5.53 11.52
CA ILE A 290 9.88 -4.39 10.99
C ILE A 290 10.25 -3.10 11.73
N VAL A 291 10.36 -3.13 13.06
CA VAL A 291 10.80 -1.97 13.85
C VAL A 291 12.20 -1.54 13.40
N ALA A 292 13.14 -2.48 13.26
CA ALA A 292 14.50 -2.17 12.79
C ALA A 292 14.50 -1.51 11.41
N LEU A 293 13.69 -2.02 10.48
CA LEU A 293 13.51 -1.41 9.15
C LEU A 293 12.99 0.03 9.25
N ILE A 294 11.93 0.27 10.03
CA ILE A 294 11.33 1.60 10.16
C ILE A 294 12.33 2.58 10.78
N GLU A 295 12.96 2.21 11.90
CA GLU A 295 13.89 3.08 12.62
C GLU A 295 15.18 3.36 11.84
N HIS A 296 15.59 2.47 10.94
CA HIS A 296 16.80 2.67 10.15
C HIS A 296 16.55 3.32 8.79
N LYS A 297 15.41 3.03 8.13
CA LYS A 297 15.16 3.41 6.72
C LYS A 297 14.02 4.40 6.54
N PHE A 298 13.18 4.54 7.55
CA PHE A 298 12.06 5.47 7.60
C PHE A 298 12.17 6.38 8.84
N SER A 299 13.40 6.75 9.22
CA SER A 299 13.75 7.58 10.38
C SER A 299 13.36 9.06 10.23
N PHE A 300 12.28 9.31 9.50
CA PHE A 300 11.77 10.63 9.18
C PHE A 300 10.85 11.13 10.29
N SER A 301 10.82 12.44 10.45
CA SER A 301 10.06 13.14 11.48
C SER A 301 9.23 14.27 10.84
N PRO A 302 8.32 14.91 11.60
CA PRO A 302 7.56 16.07 11.15
C PRO A 302 8.40 17.27 10.70
N SER A 303 9.71 17.31 10.98
CA SER A 303 10.59 18.37 10.49
C SER A 303 11.13 18.11 9.07
N LEU A 304 10.89 16.92 8.51
CA LEU A 304 11.26 16.63 7.12
C LEU A 304 10.45 17.53 6.19
N LYS A 305 11.14 18.05 5.17
CA LYS A 305 10.56 18.83 4.07
C LYS A 305 10.92 18.19 2.74
N TYR A 306 10.16 18.56 1.71
CA TYR A 306 10.42 18.17 0.35
C TYR A 306 11.76 18.72 -0.14
N THR A 307 12.53 17.84 -0.78
CA THR A 307 13.80 18.20 -1.43
C THR A 307 13.97 17.32 -2.66
N GLU A 308 14.38 17.88 -3.79
CA GLU A 308 14.72 17.07 -4.95
C GLU A 308 16.15 16.54 -4.81
N CYS A 309 16.29 15.21 -4.91
CA CYS A 309 17.61 14.57 -4.96
C CYS A 309 18.02 14.36 -6.42
N ASP A 310 19.17 14.91 -6.80
CA ASP A 310 19.91 14.50 -7.98
C ASP A 310 20.69 13.24 -7.60
N GLY A 311 20.02 12.09 -7.70
CA GLY A 311 20.54 10.79 -7.25
C GLY A 311 21.86 10.35 -7.91
#